data_AF-A0A6D2J6P4-F1
#
_entry.id   AF-A0A6D2J6P4-F1
#
_cell.length_a   1.000
_cell.length_b   1.000
_cell.length_c   1.000
_cell.angle_alpha   90.00
_cell.angle_beta   90.00
_cell.angle_gamma   90.00
#
_symmetry.space_group_name_H-M   'P 1'
#
loop_
_entity.id
_entity.type
_entity.pdbx_description
1 polymer ?
#
loop_
_entity_poly.entity_id
_entity_poly.type
_entity_poly.pdbx_seq_one_letter_code
_entity_poly.pdbx_strand_id
1 'polypeptide(L)'
;MNFLIFFLVQILSSLAVNSLQAYHKIDYKSEFKIRPDTVVRIVISNDLFGLKNNGNTGFVCTNGDKVWRKSKPGDRYVVVQFKYDGMRRHTFVHCHLRSNFGFVNFPVGIHPDTSAYCQPNNVCGYSIRKDGVFYKPEKKLYPWNHGRK
;
A
#
# COMPACT_ATOMS: atom_id res chain seq x y z
N MET A 1 17.19 54.28 14.96
CA MET A 1 16.18 53.34 14.42
C MET A 1 16.87 52.51 13.35
N ASN A 2 17.05 51.22 13.60
CA ASN A 2 18.04 50.40 12.88
C ASN A 2 17.43 49.81 11.59
N PHE A 3 17.40 50.62 10.52
CA PHE A 3 16.81 50.28 9.21
C PHE A 3 17.38 48.98 8.60
N LEU A 4 18.59 48.60 8.98
CA LEU A 4 19.24 47.36 8.53
C LEU A 4 18.47 46.10 8.97
N ILE A 5 17.92 46.11 10.19
CA ILE A 5 17.21 44.95 10.74
C ILE A 5 15.88 44.75 10.01
N PHE A 6 15.15 45.83 9.70
CA PHE A 6 13.92 45.76 8.93
C PHE A 6 14.14 45.23 7.52
N PHE A 7 15.24 45.65 6.87
CA PHE A 7 15.59 45.16 5.54
C PHE A 7 15.94 43.67 5.54
N LEU A 8 16.70 43.20 6.53
CA LEU A 8 17.05 41.79 6.67
C LEU A 8 15.83 40.91 6.92
N VAL A 9 14.87 41.37 7.74
CA VAL A 9 13.61 40.65 7.99
C VAL A 9 12.76 40.56 6.73
N GLN A 10 12.70 41.62 5.91
CA GLN A 10 11.96 41.60 4.64
C GLN A 10 12.57 40.64 3.62
N ILE A 11 13.91 40.59 3.52
CA ILE A 11 14.62 39.68 2.61
C ILE A 11 14.41 38.21 3.05
N LEU A 12 14.52 37.91 4.35
CA LEU A 12 14.29 36.56 4.86
C LEU A 12 12.83 36.11 4.63
N SER A 13 11.87 37.01 4.82
CA SER A 13 10.45 36.73 4.60
C SER A 13 10.15 36.45 3.14
N SER A 14 10.73 37.23 2.22
CA SER A 14 10.53 37.04 0.77
C SER A 14 11.24 35.79 0.25
N LEU A 15 12.41 35.42 0.78
CA LEU A 15 13.07 34.16 0.47
C LEU A 15 12.27 32.94 0.97
N ALA A 16 11.68 33.02 2.16
CA ALA A 16 10.82 31.96 2.71
C ALA A 16 9.52 31.80 1.91
N VAL A 17 8.89 32.90 1.48
CA VAL A 17 7.69 32.87 0.65
C VAL A 17 8.00 32.30 -0.74
N ASN A 18 9.14 32.68 -1.34
CA ASN A 18 9.57 32.18 -2.64
C ASN A 18 9.95 30.69 -2.59
N SER A 19 10.58 30.21 -1.51
CA SER A 19 10.91 28.79 -1.36
C SER A 19 9.67 27.94 -1.13
N LEU A 20 8.68 28.43 -0.37
CA LEU A 20 7.39 27.77 -0.19
C LEU A 20 6.61 27.74 -1.51
N GLN A 21 6.58 28.84 -2.25
CA GLN A 21 5.92 28.91 -3.56
C GLN A 21 6.61 28.02 -4.60
N ALA A 22 7.94 27.88 -4.54
CA ALA A 22 8.70 26.95 -5.38
C ALA A 22 8.43 25.48 -5.00
N TYR A 23 8.31 25.17 -3.71
CA TYR A 23 7.91 23.84 -3.22
C TYR A 23 6.50 23.48 -3.69
N HIS A 24 5.58 24.46 -3.69
CA HIS A 24 4.22 24.32 -4.23
C HIS A 24 4.13 24.38 -5.77
N LYS A 25 5.21 24.71 -6.48
CA LYS A 25 5.27 24.79 -7.95
C LYS A 25 5.70 23.49 -8.63
N ILE A 26 5.99 22.44 -7.87
CA ILE A 26 6.08 21.09 -8.43
C ILE A 26 4.67 20.75 -8.91
N ASP A 27 4.49 20.65 -10.23
CA ASP A 27 3.21 20.37 -10.85
C ASP A 27 2.74 18.95 -10.50
N TYR A 28 2.10 18.82 -9.33
CA TYR A 28 1.57 17.57 -8.80
C TYR A 28 0.51 16.95 -9.73
N LYS A 29 -0.01 17.71 -10.72
CA LYS A 29 -0.92 17.20 -11.75
C LYS A 29 -0.25 16.29 -12.78
N SER A 30 1.08 16.25 -12.81
CA SER A 30 1.85 15.39 -13.70
C SER A 30 2.01 13.96 -13.19
N GLU A 31 1.77 13.69 -11.90
CA GLU A 31 2.24 12.44 -11.31
C GLU A 31 1.44 11.23 -11.80
N PHE A 32 0.11 11.15 -11.71
CA PHE A 32 -0.68 10.12 -12.45
C PHE A 32 -2.14 10.57 -12.64
N LYS A 33 -2.68 10.52 -13.87
CA LYS A 33 -4.09 10.84 -14.16
C LYS A 33 -4.97 9.60 -13.97
N ILE A 34 -5.67 9.53 -12.84
CA ILE A 34 -6.70 8.50 -12.59
C ILE A 34 -8.08 9.12 -12.74
N ARG A 35 -9.00 8.42 -13.41
CA ARG A 35 -10.37 8.90 -13.61
C ARG A 35 -11.07 8.98 -12.24
N PRO A 36 -11.86 10.05 -11.97
CA PRO A 36 -12.74 10.08 -10.82
C PRO A 36 -13.57 8.81 -10.71
N ASP A 37 -13.89 8.40 -9.48
CA ASP A 37 -14.62 7.18 -9.14
C ASP A 37 -13.96 5.86 -9.53
N THR A 38 -12.72 5.86 -10.04
CA THR A 38 -11.94 4.63 -10.26
C THR A 38 -11.83 3.85 -8.95
N VAL A 39 -12.04 2.54 -9.01
CA VAL A 39 -11.88 1.64 -7.88
C VAL A 39 -10.61 0.80 -8.06
N VAL A 40 -9.66 0.99 -7.15
CA VAL A 40 -8.47 0.15 -7.05
C VAL A 40 -8.69 -0.95 -6.02
N ARG A 41 -8.37 -2.18 -6.40
CA ARG A 41 -8.55 -3.38 -5.57
C ARG A 41 -7.20 -3.90 -5.13
N ILE A 42 -7.05 -4.14 -3.83
CA ILE A 42 -5.91 -4.90 -3.32
C ILE A 42 -6.34 -6.36 -3.17
N VAL A 43 -5.56 -7.23 -3.77
CA VAL A 43 -5.80 -8.68 -3.82
C VAL A 43 -4.69 -9.43 -3.10
N ILE A 44 -5.06 -10.43 -2.32
CA ILE A 44 -4.13 -11.48 -1.86
C ILE A 44 -4.31 -12.67 -2.81
N SER A 45 -3.24 -13.10 -3.47
CA SER A 45 -3.20 -14.30 -4.31
C SER A 45 -2.36 -15.39 -3.66
N ASN A 46 -2.81 -16.64 -3.77
CA ASN A 46 -2.03 -17.79 -3.33
C ASN A 46 -1.24 -18.38 -4.51
N ASP A 47 0.06 -18.07 -4.57
CA ASP A 47 0.91 -18.44 -5.70
C ASP A 47 1.72 -19.73 -5.41
N LEU A 48 1.29 -20.54 -4.44
CA LEU A 48 1.92 -21.81 -4.05
C LEU A 48 1.53 -22.98 -4.99
N PHE A 49 1.59 -22.77 -6.30
CA PHE A 49 1.26 -23.79 -7.30
C PHE A 49 2.21 -25.00 -7.25
N GLY A 50 1.68 -26.18 -7.58
CA GLY A 50 2.47 -27.41 -7.73
C GLY A 50 3.00 -28.01 -6.42
N LEU A 51 2.65 -27.46 -5.25
CA LEU A 51 3.09 -27.97 -3.96
C LEU A 51 2.10 -28.99 -3.42
N LYS A 52 2.45 -30.28 -3.53
CA LYS A 52 1.69 -31.35 -2.87
C LYS A 52 1.61 -31.06 -1.36
N ASN A 53 0.38 -30.97 -0.84
CA ASN A 53 0.03 -30.81 0.57
C ASN A 53 0.51 -29.53 1.29
N ASN A 54 1.36 -28.68 0.66
CA ASN A 54 1.91 -27.46 1.27
C ASN A 54 1.39 -26.16 0.65
N GLY A 55 0.50 -26.22 -0.33
CA GLY A 55 -0.03 -25.05 -1.02
C GLY A 55 -1.22 -24.36 -0.34
N ASN A 56 -1.84 -25.01 0.65
CA ASN A 56 -3.01 -24.44 1.33
C ASN A 56 -2.58 -23.40 2.36
N THR A 57 -3.33 -22.30 2.41
CA THR A 57 -3.08 -21.18 3.31
C THR A 57 -4.38 -20.73 3.95
N GLY A 58 -4.27 -20.00 5.06
CA GLY A 58 -5.38 -19.33 5.69
C GLY A 58 -4.99 -17.92 6.09
N PHE A 59 -5.91 -16.97 5.98
CA PHE A 59 -5.65 -15.61 6.45
C PHE A 59 -6.89 -14.95 7.02
N VAL A 60 -6.65 -13.96 7.88
CA VAL A 60 -7.67 -13.08 8.44
C VAL A 60 -7.14 -11.65 8.37
N CYS A 61 -7.99 -10.70 8.03
CA CYS A 61 -7.65 -9.29 8.03
C CYS A 61 -8.54 -8.53 9.02
N THR A 62 -8.07 -7.39 9.53
CA THR A 62 -8.81 -6.58 10.51
C THR A 62 -9.99 -5.81 9.92
N ASN A 63 -10.25 -5.94 8.62
CA ASN A 63 -11.36 -5.27 7.94
C ASN A 63 -12.65 -6.08 8.05
N GLY A 64 -13.71 -5.47 8.57
CA GLY A 64 -15.02 -6.10 8.74
C GLY A 64 -14.97 -7.26 9.74
N ASP A 65 -15.71 -8.32 9.42
CA ASP A 65 -15.78 -9.52 10.26
C ASP A 65 -14.45 -10.27 10.18
N LYS A 66 -13.76 -10.40 11.33
CA LYS A 66 -12.45 -11.06 11.49
C LYS A 66 -12.54 -12.58 11.27
N VAL A 67 -12.96 -12.98 10.07
CA VAL A 67 -13.21 -14.36 9.68
C VAL A 67 -12.00 -14.92 8.95
N TRP A 68 -11.60 -16.12 9.35
CA TRP A 68 -10.55 -16.87 8.67
C TRP A 68 -11.00 -17.34 7.29
N ARG A 69 -10.28 -16.91 6.26
CA ARG A 69 -10.47 -17.36 4.88
C ARG A 69 -9.48 -18.47 4.58
N LYS A 70 -9.98 -19.62 4.12
CA LYS A 70 -9.17 -20.72 3.59
C LYS A 70 -8.88 -20.45 2.13
N SER A 71 -7.64 -20.66 1.69
CA SER A 71 -7.15 -20.35 0.35
C SER A 71 -6.32 -21.51 -0.20
N LYS A 72 -6.68 -22.01 -1.38
CA LYS A 72 -5.96 -23.01 -2.17
C LYS A 72 -5.01 -22.32 -3.17
N PRO A 73 -3.98 -23.01 -3.69
CA PRO A 73 -3.16 -22.47 -4.77
C PRO A 73 -4.01 -22.00 -5.94
N GLY A 74 -3.78 -20.76 -6.39
CA GLY A 74 -4.55 -20.09 -7.44
C GLY A 74 -5.67 -19.18 -6.94
N ASP A 75 -6.10 -19.32 -5.69
CA ASP A 75 -7.18 -18.48 -5.16
C ASP A 75 -6.74 -17.01 -5.02
N ARG A 76 -7.71 -16.10 -5.22
CA ARG A 76 -7.52 -14.64 -5.17
C ARG A 76 -8.64 -14.00 -4.36
N TYR A 77 -8.29 -13.12 -3.43
CA TYR A 77 -9.25 -12.45 -2.56
C TYR A 77 -9.04 -10.94 -2.56
N VAL A 78 -10.10 -10.19 -2.84
CA VAL A 78 -10.11 -8.74 -2.62
C VAL A 78 -10.22 -8.47 -1.12
N VAL A 79 -9.24 -7.79 -0.56
CA VAL A 79 -9.17 -7.48 0.89
C VAL A 79 -9.43 -6.01 1.21
N VAL A 80 -9.10 -5.13 0.27
CA VAL A 80 -9.32 -3.69 0.37
C VAL A 80 -9.76 -3.16 -1.00
N GLN A 81 -10.68 -2.20 -0.97
CA GLN A 81 -11.06 -1.40 -2.13
C GLN A 81 -10.85 0.07 -1.78
N PHE A 82 -10.24 0.81 -2.70
CA PHE A 82 -10.03 2.23 -2.62
C PHE A 82 -10.69 2.91 -3.80
N LYS A 83 -11.57 3.87 -3.54
CA LYS A 83 -12.30 4.62 -4.56
C LYS A 83 -11.74 6.03 -4.65
N TYR A 84 -11.47 6.49 -5.86
CA TYR A 84 -11.06 7.86 -6.15
C TYR A 84 -12.27 8.81 -6.16
N ASP A 85 -12.98 8.91 -5.03
CA ASP A 85 -14.15 9.78 -4.83
C ASP A 85 -13.85 11.02 -3.97
N GLY A 86 -12.61 11.17 -3.51
CA GLY A 86 -12.19 12.28 -2.64
C GLY A 86 -12.59 12.14 -1.17
N MET A 87 -13.36 11.10 -0.78
CA MET A 87 -13.79 10.90 0.59
C MET A 87 -12.71 10.25 1.46
N ARG A 88 -11.95 9.30 0.91
CA ARG A 88 -10.88 8.60 1.63
C ARG A 88 -9.51 8.93 1.03
N ARG A 89 -8.57 9.36 1.87
CA ARG A 89 -7.18 9.65 1.46
C ARG A 89 -6.25 8.45 1.53
N HIS A 90 -6.59 7.44 2.33
CA HIS A 90 -5.89 6.18 2.42
C HIS A 90 -6.81 5.10 3.01
N THR A 91 -6.47 3.84 2.82
CA THR A 91 -7.12 2.72 3.51
C THR A 91 -6.07 1.70 3.90
N PHE A 92 -6.18 1.18 5.12
CA PHE A 92 -5.17 0.31 5.69
C PHE A 92 -5.81 -0.74 6.59
N VAL A 93 -5.35 -1.98 6.46
CA VAL A 93 -5.83 -3.14 7.21
C VAL A 93 -4.63 -4.01 7.57
N HIS A 94 -4.67 -4.68 8.72
CA HIS A 94 -3.64 -5.65 9.07
C HIS A 94 -4.15 -7.04 8.74
N CYS A 95 -3.29 -7.87 8.15
CA CYS A 95 -3.60 -9.26 7.88
C CYS A 95 -2.62 -10.18 8.63
N HIS A 96 -3.18 -11.25 9.17
CA HIS A 96 -2.43 -12.38 9.72
C HIS A 96 -2.68 -13.59 8.82
N LEU A 97 -1.59 -14.21 8.38
CA LEU A 97 -1.63 -15.32 7.44
C LEU A 97 -0.83 -16.51 7.98
N ARG A 98 -1.35 -17.71 7.74
CA ARG A 98 -0.76 -19.00 8.13
C ARG A 98 -0.68 -19.94 6.93
N SER A 99 0.39 -20.70 6.87
CA SER A 99 0.61 -21.80 5.92
C SER A 99 1.47 -22.87 6.57
N ASN A 100 1.72 -23.96 5.85
CA ASN A 100 2.71 -24.96 6.29
C ASN A 100 4.15 -24.42 6.31
N PHE A 101 4.41 -23.27 5.67
CA PHE A 101 5.70 -22.58 5.73
C PHE A 101 5.85 -21.68 6.95
N GLY A 102 4.80 -21.46 7.74
CA GLY A 102 4.84 -20.60 8.92
C GLY A 102 3.71 -19.58 8.95
N PHE A 103 3.93 -18.48 9.65
CA PHE A 103 2.95 -17.38 9.73
C PHE A 103 3.60 -16.04 9.42
N VAL A 104 2.80 -15.07 9.02
CA VAL A 104 3.26 -13.70 8.80
C VAL A 104 2.16 -12.71 9.15
N ASN A 105 2.57 -11.61 9.78
CA ASN A 105 1.73 -10.43 9.95
C ASN A 105 2.20 -9.39 8.96
N PHE A 106 1.30 -8.88 8.13
CA PHE A 106 1.65 -7.85 7.17
C PHE A 106 0.54 -6.82 7.05
N PRO A 107 0.91 -5.53 6.89
CA PRO A 107 -0.04 -4.50 6.56
C PRO A 107 -0.46 -4.62 5.09
N VAL A 108 -1.73 -4.32 4.85
CA VAL A 108 -2.32 -4.14 3.54
C VAL A 108 -2.84 -2.71 3.47
N GLY A 109 -2.12 -1.86 2.75
CA GLY A 109 -2.39 -0.43 2.67
C GLY A 109 -2.45 0.04 1.22
N ILE A 110 -3.27 1.07 0.98
CA ILE A 110 -3.29 1.81 -0.27
C ILE A 110 -3.55 3.29 -0.02
N HIS A 111 -2.76 4.12 -0.68
CA HIS A 111 -2.90 5.56 -0.79
C HIS A 111 -2.76 5.95 -2.26
N PRO A 112 -3.23 7.14 -2.67
CA PRO A 112 -3.22 7.60 -4.06
C PRO A 112 -1.93 7.28 -4.83
N ASP A 113 -0.76 7.55 -4.22
CA ASP A 113 0.54 7.35 -4.86
C ASP A 113 0.88 5.86 -5.06
N THR A 114 0.56 4.98 -4.10
CA THR A 114 0.79 3.53 -4.28
C THR A 114 -0.21 2.91 -5.25
N SER A 115 -1.45 3.41 -5.29
CA SER A 115 -2.46 2.94 -6.26
C SER A 115 -2.09 3.22 -7.72
N ALA A 116 -1.26 4.22 -7.99
CA ALA A 116 -0.77 4.49 -9.34
C ALA A 116 -0.01 3.29 -9.94
N TYR A 117 0.73 2.55 -9.12
CA TYR A 117 1.45 1.34 -9.53
C TYR A 117 0.54 0.13 -9.79
N CYS A 118 -0.78 0.25 -9.54
CA CYS A 118 -1.77 -0.81 -9.81
C CYS A 118 -2.33 -0.75 -11.25
N GLN A 119 -1.94 0.25 -12.05
CA GLN A 119 -2.34 0.39 -13.45
C GLN A 119 -1.74 -0.73 -14.33
N PRO A 120 -2.36 -1.06 -15.48
CA PRO A 120 -3.60 -0.49 -16.03
C PRO A 120 -4.89 -1.10 -15.45
N ASN A 121 -4.78 -2.21 -14.71
CA ASN A 121 -5.95 -2.99 -14.32
C ASN A 121 -6.58 -2.55 -13.00
N ASN A 122 -6.02 -1.53 -12.33
CA ASN A 122 -6.44 -1.07 -11.00
C ASN A 122 -6.40 -2.21 -9.95
N VAL A 123 -5.44 -3.12 -10.06
CA VAL A 123 -5.28 -4.25 -9.15
C VAL A 123 -3.84 -4.32 -8.66
N CYS A 124 -3.66 -4.15 -7.35
CA CYS A 124 -2.39 -4.43 -6.67
C CYS A 124 -2.48 -5.76 -5.91
N GLY A 125 -1.35 -6.47 -5.84
CA GLY A 125 -1.31 -7.84 -5.37
C GLY A 125 -0.28 -8.08 -4.28
N TYR A 126 -0.71 -8.73 -3.21
CA TYR A 126 0.12 -9.50 -2.30
C TYR A 126 0.12 -10.95 -2.77
N SER A 127 1.29 -11.51 -3.00
CA SER A 127 1.49 -12.87 -3.50
C SER A 127 2.01 -13.75 -2.38
N ILE A 128 1.27 -14.80 -2.02
CA ILE A 128 1.72 -15.79 -1.03
C ILE A 128 2.63 -16.79 -1.73
N ARG A 129 3.86 -16.89 -1.25
CA ARG A 129 4.96 -17.63 -1.87
C ARG A 129 5.69 -18.49 -0.83
N LYS A 130 6.61 -19.33 -1.29
CA LYS A 130 7.42 -20.20 -0.41
C LYS A 130 8.30 -19.44 0.57
N ASP A 131 8.71 -18.22 0.22
CA ASP A 131 9.58 -17.33 0.98
C ASP A 131 8.82 -16.35 1.88
N GLY A 132 7.51 -16.18 1.69
CA GLY A 132 6.68 -15.31 2.50
C GLY A 132 5.50 -14.75 1.74
N VAL A 133 5.08 -13.54 2.11
CA VAL A 133 4.11 -12.75 1.34
C VAL A 133 4.85 -11.61 0.65
N PHE A 134 4.73 -11.53 -0.67
CA PHE A 134 5.41 -10.54 -1.49
C PHE A 134 4.43 -9.47 -1.99
N TYR A 135 4.70 -8.21 -1.68
CA TYR A 135 3.94 -7.09 -2.21
C TYR A 135 4.59 -6.59 -3.51
N LYS A 136 3.92 -6.86 -4.63
CA LYS A 136 4.46 -6.62 -5.98
C LYS A 136 4.79 -5.14 -6.27
N PRO A 137 3.93 -4.16 -5.93
CA PRO A 137 4.16 -2.75 -6.25
C PRO A 137 5.46 -2.19 -5.67
N GLU A 138 5.78 -2.51 -4.41
CA GLU A 138 6.98 -2.01 -3.72
C GLU A 138 8.14 -3.03 -3.69
N LYS A 139 7.98 -4.19 -4.35
CA LYS A 139 8.93 -5.31 -4.30
C LYS A 139 9.31 -5.73 -2.86
N LYS A 140 8.35 -5.65 -1.94
CA LYS A 140 8.58 -5.87 -0.52
C LYS A 140 8.22 -7.29 -0.12
N LEU A 141 9.16 -8.01 0.51
CA LEU A 141 8.93 -9.34 1.06
C LEU A 141 8.64 -9.26 2.56
N TYR A 142 7.56 -9.89 2.98
CA TYR A 142 7.24 -10.19 4.37
C TYR A 142 7.54 -11.67 4.60
N PRO A 143 8.73 -12.02 5.14
CA PRO A 143 9.17 -13.40 5.24
C PRO A 143 8.31 -14.19 6.23
N TRP A 144 8.29 -15.52 6.06
CA TRP A 144 7.66 -16.40 7.03
C TRP A 144 8.36 -16.32 8.38
N ASN A 145 7.55 -16.23 9.43
CA ASN A 145 7.99 -16.48 10.79
C ASN A 145 7.65 -17.92 11.16
N HIS A 146 8.67 -18.65 11.59
CA HIS A 146 8.52 -19.89 12.33
C HIS A 146 8.67 -19.49 13.78
N GLY A 147 7.57 -19.30 14.51
CA GLY A 147 7.65 -19.03 15.95
C GLY A 147 8.61 -20.05 16.59
N ARG A 148 9.43 -19.62 17.55
CA ARG A 148 10.20 -20.59 18.34
C ARG A 148 9.18 -21.59 18.91
N LYS A 149 9.34 -22.87 18.56
CA LYS A 149 8.55 -23.97 19.08
C LYS A 149 8.60 -23.97 20.60
#